data_AF-A0A4U6QBS5-F1
#
_entry.id   AF-A0A4U6QBS5-F1
#
_cell.length_a   1.000
_cell.length_b   1.000
_cell.length_c   1.000
_cell.angle_alpha   90.00
_cell.angle_beta   90.00
_cell.angle_gamma   90.00
#
_symmetry.space_group_name_H-M   'P 1'
#
loop_
_entity.id
_entity.type
_entity.pdbx_description
1 polymer ?
#
loop_
_entity_poly.entity_id
_entity_poly.type
_entity_poly.pdbx_seq_one_letter_code
_entity_poly.pdbx_strand_id
1 'polypeptide(L)'
;MPARQPLPDHLHSTLFGPGSVGLGRGRLAGPDLLRPHHGVRVSRGGPLDPATLEPTEALRLRCRLALHVLGTGAFVDGITAARIWPLPLPDQPRPGEALHLSVWIPERATRRPGIFGRQISEEHARTVIRHGLLTIDAAALFCHLGLFLSVPDLTAVGDALVLDPRVPEPGRPYISLPALTERVGWYRGRGKRAAATALELIRPGAESRPETLLRLHLVAAGLPEPTVNRDITTGDGRFVARGDLVYQPWRVIVEYDGDHHRVDRGQWESDIVRQERLVAAGWTVIRVTARSFFGDPTGVTGRVRQALLASGWTP
;
A
#
# COMPACT_ATOMS: atom_id res chain seq x y z
N MET A 1 -21.90 -42.16 -20.04
CA MET A 1 -21.15 -41.72 -18.85
C MET A 1 -22.13 -41.67 -17.68
N PRO A 2 -21.82 -42.24 -16.50
CA PRO A 2 -22.74 -42.20 -15.37
C PRO A 2 -23.06 -40.74 -14.99
N ALA A 3 -24.33 -40.50 -14.65
CA ALA A 3 -24.79 -39.19 -14.24
C ALA A 3 -24.00 -38.74 -13.00
N ARG A 4 -23.49 -37.51 -13.06
CA ARG A 4 -22.61 -36.98 -12.04
C ARG A 4 -23.42 -36.62 -10.80
N GLN A 5 -22.99 -37.11 -9.63
CA GLN A 5 -23.64 -36.78 -8.36
C GLN A 5 -23.70 -35.24 -8.20
N PRO A 6 -24.89 -34.63 -8.03
CA PRO A 6 -25.01 -33.18 -7.84
C PRO A 6 -24.32 -32.75 -6.53
N LEU A 7 -23.87 -31.48 -6.47
CA LEU A 7 -23.37 -30.93 -5.21
C LEU A 7 -24.58 -30.54 -4.33
N PRO A 8 -24.68 -31.01 -3.07
CA PRO A 8 -25.70 -30.54 -2.14
C PRO A 8 -25.70 -29.02 -1.98
N ASP A 9 -26.88 -28.41 -1.88
CA ASP A 9 -27.07 -26.95 -1.90
C ASP A 9 -26.23 -26.20 -0.84
N HIS A 10 -26.17 -26.73 0.38
CA HIS A 10 -25.39 -26.14 1.48
C HIS A 10 -23.87 -26.12 1.23
N LEU A 11 -23.35 -26.95 0.31
CA LEU A 11 -21.92 -26.99 -0.03
C LEU A 11 -21.53 -25.96 -1.09
N HIS A 12 -22.49 -25.27 -1.72
CA HIS A 12 -22.16 -24.19 -2.66
C HIS A 12 -21.61 -22.95 -1.97
N SER A 13 -21.95 -22.75 -0.69
CA SER A 13 -21.56 -21.57 0.10
C SER A 13 -20.63 -21.88 1.28
N THR A 14 -20.13 -23.13 1.40
CA THR A 14 -19.30 -23.56 2.52
C THR A 14 -18.01 -24.24 2.06
N LEU A 15 -17.03 -24.34 2.96
CA LEU A 15 -15.81 -25.11 2.74
C LEU A 15 -16.07 -26.58 3.02
N PHE A 16 -15.59 -27.45 2.14
CA PHE A 16 -15.71 -28.90 2.32
C PHE A 16 -14.49 -29.63 1.77
N GLY A 17 -14.40 -30.94 1.96
CA GLY A 17 -13.18 -31.67 1.63
C GLY A 17 -13.34 -33.18 1.66
N PRO A 18 -12.21 -33.91 1.59
CA PRO A 18 -12.21 -35.35 1.82
C PRO A 18 -12.81 -35.68 3.20
N GLY A 19 -13.78 -36.60 3.24
CA GLY A 19 -14.49 -36.96 4.47
C GLY A 19 -15.80 -36.22 4.70
N SER A 20 -16.14 -35.23 3.87
CA SER A 20 -17.48 -34.64 3.87
C SER A 20 -18.53 -35.72 3.55
N VAL A 21 -19.52 -35.84 4.45
CA VAL A 21 -20.54 -36.89 4.41
C VAL A 21 -21.27 -36.86 3.07
N GLY A 22 -21.41 -38.03 2.45
CA GLY A 22 -22.16 -38.19 1.20
C GLY A 22 -21.39 -37.83 -0.07
N LEU A 23 -20.12 -37.42 -0.03
CA LEU A 23 -19.33 -37.13 -1.24
C LEU A 23 -18.20 -38.13 -1.48
N GLY A 24 -18.28 -38.86 -2.60
CA GLY A 24 -17.20 -39.74 -3.04
C GLY A 24 -15.97 -39.01 -3.63
N ARG A 25 -14.81 -39.69 -3.69
CA ARG A 25 -13.56 -39.12 -4.24
C ARG A 25 -13.71 -38.59 -5.66
N GLY A 26 -14.44 -39.30 -6.53
CA GLY A 26 -14.70 -38.87 -7.91
C GLY A 26 -15.47 -37.55 -7.98
N ARG A 27 -16.39 -37.32 -7.03
CA ARG A 27 -17.16 -36.06 -6.98
C ARG A 27 -16.30 -34.87 -6.56
N LEU A 28 -15.36 -35.08 -5.63
CA LEU A 28 -14.36 -34.09 -5.19
C LEU A 28 -13.28 -33.78 -6.26
N ALA A 29 -13.26 -34.53 -7.36
CA ALA A 29 -12.44 -34.30 -8.56
C ALA A 29 -13.19 -33.57 -9.69
N GLY A 30 -14.37 -33.07 -9.37
CA GLY A 30 -15.18 -32.33 -10.29
C GLY A 30 -14.57 -31.05 -10.87
N PRO A 31 -14.72 -30.75 -12.18
CA PRO A 31 -14.28 -29.49 -12.78
C PRO A 31 -15.05 -28.25 -12.30
N ASP A 32 -16.25 -28.43 -11.76
CA ASP A 32 -17.08 -27.41 -11.12
C ASP A 32 -16.64 -27.07 -9.69
N LEU A 33 -15.57 -27.69 -9.19
CA LEU A 33 -14.99 -27.40 -7.88
C LEU A 33 -13.62 -26.79 -8.04
N LEU A 34 -13.33 -25.79 -7.21
CA LEU A 34 -11.98 -25.27 -7.03
C LEU A 34 -11.26 -26.00 -5.90
N ARG A 35 -9.93 -25.97 -5.97
CA ARG A 35 -9.03 -26.55 -4.98
C ARG A 35 -8.05 -25.50 -4.46
N PRO A 36 -8.52 -24.50 -3.69
CA PRO A 36 -7.68 -23.38 -3.26
C PRO A 36 -6.48 -23.85 -2.42
N HIS A 37 -6.69 -24.86 -1.57
CA HIS A 37 -5.64 -25.52 -0.81
C HIS A 37 -5.88 -27.04 -0.73
N HIS A 38 -4.81 -27.79 -0.44
CA HIS A 38 -4.95 -29.23 -0.16
C HIS A 38 -5.95 -29.45 0.98
N GLY A 39 -6.92 -30.35 0.75
CA GLY A 39 -7.99 -30.67 1.68
C GLY A 39 -9.24 -29.79 1.58
N VAL A 40 -9.20 -28.66 0.84
CA VAL A 40 -10.33 -27.73 0.72
C VAL A 40 -10.92 -27.74 -0.69
N ARG A 41 -12.24 -27.68 -0.76
CA ARG A 41 -13.06 -27.52 -1.94
C ARG A 41 -14.04 -26.38 -1.74
N VAL A 42 -14.29 -25.65 -2.81
CA VAL A 42 -15.34 -24.64 -2.94
C VAL A 42 -15.99 -24.79 -4.31
N SER A 43 -17.25 -24.38 -4.44
CA SER A 43 -17.96 -24.37 -5.72
C SER A 43 -17.37 -23.30 -6.65
N ARG A 44 -17.08 -23.67 -7.91
CA ARG A 44 -16.64 -22.73 -8.95
C ARG A 44 -17.82 -21.86 -9.37
N GLY A 45 -17.59 -20.55 -9.51
CA GLY A 45 -18.64 -19.56 -9.78
C GLY A 45 -19.57 -19.30 -8.58
N GLY A 46 -19.31 -19.93 -7.43
CA GLY A 46 -20.08 -19.71 -6.21
C GLY A 46 -19.53 -18.55 -5.36
N PRO A 47 -20.17 -18.23 -4.22
CA PRO A 47 -19.78 -17.12 -3.34
C PRO A 47 -18.36 -17.19 -2.76
N LEU A 48 -17.74 -18.39 -2.80
CA LEU A 48 -16.38 -18.64 -2.33
C LEU A 48 -15.38 -18.83 -3.49
N ASP A 49 -15.75 -18.46 -4.71
CA ASP A 49 -14.84 -18.37 -5.85
C ASP A 49 -14.22 -16.96 -5.92
N PRO A 50 -12.90 -16.81 -5.73
CA PRO A 50 -12.24 -15.51 -5.85
C PRO A 50 -12.40 -14.85 -7.22
N ALA A 51 -12.69 -15.61 -8.29
CA ALA A 51 -12.86 -15.07 -9.64
C ALA A 51 -14.20 -14.32 -9.83
N THR A 52 -15.16 -14.45 -8.91
CA THR A 52 -16.45 -13.76 -8.97
C THR A 52 -16.48 -12.49 -8.10
N LEU A 53 -15.36 -12.12 -7.50
CA LEU A 53 -15.27 -11.03 -6.52
C LEU A 53 -14.36 -9.91 -7.02
N GLU A 54 -14.62 -8.70 -6.55
CA GLU A 54 -13.70 -7.58 -6.75
C GLU A 54 -12.32 -7.91 -6.17
N PRO A 55 -11.21 -7.40 -6.74
CA PRO A 55 -9.85 -7.82 -6.40
C PRO A 55 -9.52 -7.80 -4.89
N THR A 56 -9.99 -6.78 -4.17
CA THR A 56 -9.77 -6.66 -2.72
C THR A 56 -10.53 -7.72 -1.93
N GLU A 57 -11.76 -8.04 -2.33
CA GLU A 57 -12.58 -9.08 -1.69
C GLU A 57 -12.05 -10.47 -2.01
N ALA A 58 -11.63 -10.69 -3.26
CA ALA A 58 -10.94 -11.89 -3.70
C ALA A 58 -9.67 -12.15 -2.87
N LEU A 59 -8.85 -11.12 -2.62
CA LEU A 59 -7.68 -11.21 -1.75
C LEU A 59 -8.08 -11.60 -0.32
N ARG A 60 -9.06 -10.92 0.27
CA ARG A 60 -9.55 -11.22 1.64
C ARG A 60 -10.10 -12.63 1.76
N LEU A 61 -10.81 -13.12 0.75
CA LEU A 61 -11.30 -14.50 0.70
C LEU A 61 -10.14 -15.48 0.65
N ARG A 62 -9.15 -15.27 -0.25
CA ARG A 62 -7.95 -16.11 -0.32
C ARG A 62 -7.21 -16.17 1.01
N CYS A 63 -7.07 -15.04 1.71
CA CYS A 63 -6.50 -15.01 3.07
C CYS A 63 -7.34 -15.83 4.07
N ARG A 64 -8.67 -15.69 4.09
CA ARG A 64 -9.55 -16.49 4.97
C ARG A 64 -9.39 -17.99 4.73
N LEU A 65 -9.38 -18.41 3.46
CA LEU A 65 -9.18 -19.81 3.07
C LEU A 65 -7.82 -20.34 3.52
N ALA A 66 -6.77 -19.54 3.39
CA ALA A 66 -5.43 -19.92 3.80
C ALA A 66 -5.32 -20.05 5.33
N LEU A 67 -5.79 -19.03 6.07
CA LEU A 67 -5.78 -19.05 7.54
C LEU A 67 -6.60 -20.20 8.11
N HIS A 68 -7.77 -20.51 7.54
CA HIS A 68 -8.59 -21.65 7.95
C HIS A 68 -7.81 -22.97 7.91
N VAL A 69 -6.97 -23.15 6.89
CA VAL A 69 -6.20 -24.39 6.69
C VAL A 69 -4.91 -24.43 7.51
N LEU A 70 -4.35 -23.27 7.84
CA LEU A 70 -3.14 -23.17 8.66
C LEU A 70 -3.42 -23.21 10.17
N GLY A 71 -4.66 -22.94 10.59
CA GLY A 71 -5.05 -22.95 11.99
C GLY A 71 -4.76 -21.63 12.70
N THR A 72 -4.94 -21.63 14.03
CA THR A 72 -5.03 -20.43 14.88
C THR A 72 -3.69 -19.72 15.11
N GLY A 73 -2.56 -20.32 14.76
CA GLY A 73 -1.22 -19.72 14.94
C GLY A 73 -0.74 -18.86 13.76
N ALA A 74 -1.44 -18.88 12.63
CA ALA A 74 -1.06 -18.14 11.43
C ALA A 74 -1.80 -16.80 11.31
N PHE A 75 -1.12 -15.80 10.76
CA PHE A 75 -1.66 -14.47 10.52
C PHE A 75 -1.13 -13.89 9.21
N VAL A 76 -1.84 -12.90 8.67
CA VAL A 76 -1.45 -12.21 7.43
C VAL A 76 -0.36 -11.17 7.71
N ASP A 77 0.67 -11.15 6.88
CA ASP A 77 1.86 -10.32 7.06
C ASP A 77 2.39 -9.79 5.70
N GLY A 78 3.45 -8.98 5.71
CA GLY A 78 4.19 -8.53 4.54
C GLY A 78 3.32 -7.79 3.52
N ILE A 79 3.58 -8.02 2.23
CA ILE A 79 2.87 -7.36 1.13
C ILE A 79 1.36 -7.62 1.20
N THR A 80 0.95 -8.83 1.57
CA THR A 80 -0.48 -9.17 1.71
C THR A 80 -1.15 -8.37 2.83
N ALA A 81 -0.49 -8.23 3.99
CA ALA A 81 -1.02 -7.37 5.06
C ALA A 81 -1.07 -5.90 4.64
N ALA A 82 -0.04 -5.41 3.94
CA ALA A 82 -0.02 -4.03 3.45
C ALA A 82 -1.20 -3.71 2.51
N ARG A 83 -1.62 -4.68 1.68
CA ARG A 83 -2.84 -4.57 0.85
C ARG A 83 -4.13 -4.59 1.68
N ILE A 84 -4.17 -5.30 2.81
CA ILE A 84 -5.32 -5.31 3.73
C ILE A 84 -5.44 -4.00 4.50
N TRP A 85 -4.31 -3.36 4.81
CA TRP A 85 -4.18 -2.07 5.51
C TRP A 85 -4.22 -0.83 4.58
N PRO A 86 -4.81 -0.96 3.38
CA PRO A 86 -4.50 -0.13 2.19
C PRO A 86 -3.26 0.79 2.28
N LEU A 87 -2.06 0.20 2.40
CA LEU A 87 -0.80 0.94 2.37
C LEU A 87 -0.32 1.16 0.93
N PRO A 88 0.40 2.25 0.64
CA PRO A 88 0.78 2.59 -0.73
C PRO A 88 1.92 1.70 -1.22
N LEU A 89 1.60 0.71 -2.03
CA LEU A 89 2.55 -0.25 -2.59
C LEU A 89 2.93 0.10 -4.04
N PRO A 90 4.13 -0.30 -4.50
CA PRO A 90 4.57 -0.06 -5.88
C PRO A 90 3.77 -0.84 -6.92
N ASP A 91 3.41 -2.08 -6.59
CA ASP A 91 2.75 -3.01 -7.51
C ASP A 91 1.27 -3.17 -7.20
N GLN A 92 0.45 -3.19 -8.24
CA GLN A 92 -0.93 -3.64 -8.15
C GLN A 92 -1.00 -5.14 -7.82
N PRO A 93 -2.08 -5.61 -7.15
CA PRO A 93 -2.26 -7.03 -6.88
C PRO A 93 -2.25 -7.83 -8.17
N ARG A 94 -1.45 -8.89 -8.23
CA ARG A 94 -1.42 -9.78 -9.41
C ARG A 94 -2.31 -11.00 -9.17
N PRO A 95 -3.08 -11.46 -10.16
CA PRO A 95 -3.79 -12.73 -10.06
C PRO A 95 -2.82 -13.86 -9.69
N GLY A 96 -3.12 -14.60 -8.62
CA GLY A 96 -2.27 -15.70 -8.15
C GLY A 96 -1.02 -15.30 -7.37
N GLU A 97 -0.81 -14.01 -7.07
CA GLU A 97 0.27 -13.54 -6.18
C GLU A 97 0.27 -14.34 -4.87
N ALA A 98 1.44 -14.81 -4.42
CA ALA A 98 1.56 -15.61 -3.21
C ALA A 98 1.10 -14.82 -1.98
N LEU A 99 0.39 -15.47 -1.06
CA LEU A 99 -0.03 -14.85 0.20
C LEU A 99 1.13 -14.86 1.19
N HIS A 100 1.50 -13.69 1.69
CA HIS A 100 2.48 -13.53 2.75
C HIS A 100 1.80 -13.80 4.10
N LEU A 101 2.15 -14.91 4.72
CA LEU A 101 1.60 -15.35 5.99
C LEU A 101 2.74 -15.65 6.95
N SER A 102 2.54 -15.34 8.22
CA SER A 102 3.52 -15.54 9.28
C SER A 102 2.92 -16.35 10.42
N VAL A 103 3.79 -17.03 11.16
CA VAL A 103 3.51 -17.70 12.43
C VAL A 103 4.53 -17.27 13.47
N TRP A 104 4.16 -17.35 14.74
CA TRP A 104 5.08 -17.09 15.86
C TRP A 104 5.97 -18.30 16.15
N ILE A 105 7.21 -18.09 16.59
CA ILE A 105 7.99 -19.18 17.21
C ILE A 105 7.19 -19.76 18.39
N PRO A 106 7.12 -21.09 18.57
CA PRO A 106 7.90 -22.14 17.88
C PRO A 106 7.24 -22.76 16.63
N GLU A 107 6.08 -22.27 16.17
CA GLU A 107 5.36 -22.82 15.03
C GLU A 107 6.18 -22.77 13.74
N ARG A 108 6.03 -23.77 12.86
CA ARG A 108 6.79 -23.83 11.60
C ARG A 108 6.05 -23.12 10.46
N ALA A 109 6.79 -22.25 9.76
CA ALA A 109 6.29 -21.60 8.55
C ALA A 109 5.82 -22.64 7.50
N THR A 110 4.66 -22.39 6.90
CA THR A 110 4.09 -23.28 5.88
C THR A 110 4.86 -23.23 4.57
N ARG A 111 4.90 -24.36 3.84
CA ARG A 111 5.47 -24.48 2.49
C ARG A 111 4.41 -24.77 1.43
N ARG A 112 3.16 -24.42 1.71
CA ARG A 112 2.03 -24.69 0.80
C ARG A 112 2.16 -23.84 -0.49
N PRO A 113 1.83 -24.41 -1.67
CA PRO A 113 1.79 -23.64 -2.91
C PRO A 113 0.90 -22.39 -2.79
N GLY A 114 1.37 -21.28 -3.35
CA GLY A 114 0.68 -19.98 -3.28
C GLY A 114 0.76 -19.28 -1.93
N ILE A 115 1.56 -19.79 -0.98
CA ILE A 115 1.81 -19.14 0.31
C ILE A 115 3.32 -18.91 0.48
N PHE A 116 3.67 -17.65 0.73
CA PHE A 116 4.98 -17.26 1.23
C PHE A 116 4.93 -17.27 2.76
N GLY A 117 5.34 -18.39 3.36
CA GLY A 117 5.33 -18.59 4.80
C GLY A 117 6.58 -18.05 5.49
N ARG A 118 6.41 -17.33 6.59
CA ARG A 118 7.49 -16.89 7.48
C ARG A 118 7.27 -17.33 8.92
N GLN A 119 8.37 -17.49 9.63
CA GLN A 119 8.39 -17.65 11.08
C GLN A 119 8.97 -16.37 11.68
N ILE A 120 8.34 -15.86 12.73
CA ILE A 120 8.67 -14.58 13.35
C ILE A 120 8.87 -14.76 14.85
N SER A 121 9.87 -14.06 15.37
CA SER A 121 10.19 -13.97 16.79
C SER A 121 10.31 -12.50 17.15
N GLU A 122 9.19 -11.88 17.51
CA GLU A 122 9.15 -10.46 17.81
C GLU A 122 8.25 -10.21 19.02
N GLU A 123 8.90 -9.97 20.15
CA GLU A 123 8.24 -9.74 21.44
C GLU A 123 7.26 -8.55 21.42
N HIS A 124 7.63 -7.48 20.71
CA HIS A 124 6.87 -6.24 20.69
C HIS A 124 5.79 -6.22 19.60
N ALA A 125 5.75 -7.22 18.72
CA ALA A 125 4.77 -7.30 17.63
C ALA A 125 3.51 -8.01 18.11
N ARG A 126 2.35 -7.49 17.72
CA ARG A 126 1.05 -8.07 18.07
C ARG A 126 0.22 -8.34 16.84
N THR A 127 -0.60 -9.37 16.92
CA THR A 127 -1.65 -9.58 15.93
C THR A 127 -2.88 -8.75 16.28
N VAL A 128 -3.61 -8.34 15.26
CA VAL A 128 -4.88 -7.61 15.34
C VAL A 128 -5.83 -8.16 14.28
N ILE A 129 -7.14 -7.91 14.44
CA ILE A 129 -8.15 -8.35 13.47
C ILE A 129 -8.51 -7.21 12.53
N ARG A 130 -8.43 -7.44 11.22
CA ARG A 130 -8.86 -6.50 10.16
C ARG A 130 -9.70 -7.22 9.13
N HIS A 131 -10.91 -6.74 8.88
CA HIS A 131 -11.86 -7.37 7.97
C HIS A 131 -12.07 -8.87 8.26
N GLY A 132 -12.07 -9.25 9.55
CA GLY A 132 -12.17 -10.65 9.99
C GLY A 132 -10.91 -11.50 9.79
N LEU A 133 -9.78 -10.90 9.38
CA LEU A 133 -8.50 -11.56 9.19
C LEU A 133 -7.55 -11.22 10.33
N LEU A 134 -6.90 -12.22 10.91
CA LEU A 134 -5.80 -12.02 11.83
C LEU A 134 -4.58 -11.51 11.03
N THR A 135 -4.06 -10.33 11.38
CA THR A 135 -2.91 -9.69 10.71
C THR A 135 -1.98 -9.04 11.73
N ILE A 136 -0.76 -8.68 11.33
CA ILE A 136 0.18 -7.97 12.19
C ILE A 136 -0.19 -6.48 12.33
N ASP A 137 0.14 -5.87 13.47
CA ASP A 137 -0.02 -4.43 13.68
C ASP A 137 0.80 -3.58 12.69
N ALA A 138 0.31 -2.39 12.36
CA ALA A 138 0.87 -1.55 11.30
C ALA A 138 2.33 -1.12 11.55
N ALA A 139 2.72 -0.90 12.81
CA ALA A 139 4.08 -0.50 13.16
C ALA A 139 5.06 -1.68 12.95
N ALA A 140 4.69 -2.89 13.41
CA ALA A 140 5.45 -4.10 13.11
C ALA A 140 5.49 -4.38 11.60
N LEU A 141 4.37 -4.19 10.91
CA LEU A 141 4.27 -4.38 9.46
C LEU A 141 5.29 -3.53 8.70
N PHE A 142 5.45 -2.25 9.06
CA PHE A 142 6.47 -1.38 8.47
C PHE A 142 7.87 -2.00 8.52
N CYS A 143 8.27 -2.51 9.70
CA CYS A 143 9.54 -3.19 9.87
C CYS A 143 9.67 -4.44 8.98
N HIS A 144 8.60 -5.24 8.88
CA HIS A 144 8.58 -6.44 8.04
C HIS A 144 8.63 -6.12 6.54
N LEU A 145 8.03 -5.00 6.11
CA LEU A 145 8.05 -4.55 4.73
C LEU A 145 9.44 -4.17 4.25
N GLY A 146 10.38 -3.86 5.15
CA GLY A 146 11.79 -3.65 4.82
C GLY A 146 12.51 -4.87 4.24
N LEU A 147 11.91 -6.07 4.24
CA LEU A 147 12.42 -7.22 3.47
C LEU A 147 12.01 -7.19 2.00
N PHE A 148 10.93 -6.48 1.67
CA PHE A 148 10.22 -6.64 0.39
C PHE A 148 10.20 -5.35 -0.44
N LEU A 149 10.32 -4.20 0.20
CA LEU A 149 10.25 -2.90 -0.44
C LEU A 149 11.65 -2.27 -0.55
N SER A 150 11.82 -1.48 -1.61
CA SER A 150 12.93 -0.54 -1.71
C SER A 150 12.84 0.50 -0.59
N VAL A 151 13.95 1.13 -0.22
CA VAL A 151 13.92 2.22 0.79
C VAL A 151 12.95 3.34 0.38
N PRO A 152 12.93 3.84 -0.87
CA PRO A 152 11.94 4.84 -1.28
C PRO A 152 10.48 4.40 -1.13
N ASP A 153 10.15 3.16 -1.50
CA ASP A 153 8.79 2.64 -1.33
C ASP A 153 8.42 2.43 0.14
N LEU A 154 9.39 1.98 0.95
CA LEU A 154 9.19 1.85 2.38
C LEU A 154 9.00 3.22 3.04
N THR A 155 9.75 4.25 2.62
CA THR A 155 9.53 5.63 3.06
C THR A 155 8.12 6.10 2.70
N ALA A 156 7.61 5.80 1.51
CA ALA A 156 6.24 6.13 1.13
C ALA A 156 5.19 5.44 2.02
N VAL A 157 5.42 4.18 2.39
CA VAL A 157 4.58 3.49 3.39
C VAL A 157 4.67 4.18 4.75
N GLY A 158 5.87 4.58 5.16
CA GLY A 158 6.12 5.30 6.40
C GLY A 158 5.42 6.66 6.45
N ASP A 159 5.54 7.46 5.39
CA ASP A 159 4.85 8.74 5.22
C ASP A 159 3.34 8.56 5.34
N ALA A 160 2.77 7.55 4.67
CA ALA A 160 1.33 7.26 4.75
C ALA A 160 0.88 6.80 6.14
N LEU A 161 1.73 6.10 6.89
CA LEU A 161 1.46 5.66 8.26
C LEU A 161 1.45 6.82 9.25
N VAL A 162 2.35 7.80 9.08
CA VAL A 162 2.48 8.96 10.00
C VAL A 162 1.71 10.20 9.54
N LEU A 163 0.98 10.09 8.44
CA LEU A 163 0.15 11.16 7.90
C LEU A 163 -0.95 11.53 8.89
N ASP A 164 -1.17 12.83 9.06
CA ASP A 164 -2.38 13.39 9.67
C ASP A 164 -3.27 13.92 8.54
N PRO A 165 -4.15 13.07 7.97
CA PRO A 165 -4.88 13.44 6.77
C PRO A 165 -6.04 14.37 7.09
N ARG A 166 -6.29 15.36 6.21
CA ARG A 166 -7.53 16.18 6.30
C ARG A 166 -8.79 15.32 6.13
N VAL A 167 -8.70 14.30 5.28
CA VAL A 167 -9.75 13.31 5.05
C VAL A 167 -9.13 11.92 5.18
N PRO A 168 -9.42 11.16 6.24
CA PRO A 168 -8.89 9.82 6.42
C PRO A 168 -9.33 8.87 5.31
N GLU A 169 -8.40 8.08 4.78
CA GLU A 169 -8.73 6.99 3.87
C GLU A 169 -9.34 5.82 4.68
N PRO A 170 -10.53 5.32 4.30
CA PRO A 170 -11.16 4.21 4.99
C PRO A 170 -10.24 2.98 5.08
N GLY A 171 -9.94 2.58 6.31
CA GLY A 171 -9.18 1.36 6.58
C GLY A 171 -7.66 1.52 6.59
N ARG A 172 -7.10 2.66 6.19
CA ARG A 172 -5.67 2.95 6.35
C ARG A 172 -5.34 3.15 7.84
N PRO A 173 -4.25 2.53 8.35
CA PRO A 173 -3.80 2.78 9.72
C PRO A 173 -3.00 4.09 9.77
N TYR A 174 -3.24 4.86 10.83
CA TYR A 174 -2.48 6.07 11.16
C TYR A 174 -1.85 5.90 12.53
N ILE A 175 -0.54 6.09 12.63
CA ILE A 175 0.25 5.97 13.85
C ILE A 175 1.15 7.21 14.00
N SER A 176 1.51 7.57 15.22
CA SER A 176 2.39 8.71 15.44
C SER A 176 3.83 8.40 15.01
N LEU A 177 4.55 9.41 14.52
CA LEU A 177 5.98 9.28 14.22
C LEU A 177 6.82 8.81 15.42
N PRO A 178 6.57 9.25 16.67
CA PRO A 178 7.21 8.69 17.85
C PRO A 178 6.97 7.18 18.02
N ALA A 179 5.73 6.71 17.84
CA ALA A 179 5.42 5.28 17.96
C ALA A 179 6.10 4.43 16.87
N LEU A 180 6.18 4.95 15.64
CA LEU A 180 6.93 4.30 14.57
C LEU A 180 8.43 4.27 14.86
N THR A 181 8.98 5.38 15.37
CA THR A 181 10.39 5.50 15.77
C THR A 181 10.75 4.48 16.85
N GLU A 182 9.96 4.43 17.92
CA GLU A 182 10.14 3.49 19.03
C GLU A 182 10.09 2.03 18.53
N ARG A 183 9.09 1.71 17.70
CA ARG A 183 8.97 0.39 17.07
C ARG A 183 10.21 0.00 16.29
N VAL A 184 10.68 0.89 15.40
CA VAL A 184 11.90 0.64 14.63
C VAL A 184 13.06 0.47 15.59
N GLY A 185 13.16 1.28 16.65
CA GLY A 185 14.18 1.20 17.69
C GLY A 185 14.31 -0.17 18.36
N TRP A 186 13.20 -0.82 18.70
CA TRP A 186 13.18 -2.17 19.29
C TRP A 186 13.29 -3.30 18.28
N TYR A 187 13.06 -3.02 16.99
CA TYR A 187 13.05 -4.07 16.00
C TYR A 187 14.41 -4.78 15.85
N ARG A 188 14.40 -6.12 15.93
CA ARG A 188 15.55 -7.01 15.74
C ARG A 188 15.18 -8.07 14.72
N GLY A 189 15.40 -7.80 13.44
CA GLY A 189 15.04 -8.72 12.38
C GLY A 189 15.59 -8.32 11.02
N ARG A 190 15.36 -9.17 10.02
CA ARG A 190 15.61 -8.82 8.62
C ARG A 190 14.76 -7.60 8.26
N GLY A 191 15.24 -6.73 7.39
CA GLY A 191 14.54 -5.47 7.08
C GLY A 191 14.79 -4.32 8.07
N LYS A 192 15.41 -4.56 9.24
CA LYS A 192 15.75 -3.51 10.21
C LYS A 192 16.56 -2.35 9.60
N ARG A 193 17.58 -2.67 8.79
CA ARG A 193 18.41 -1.64 8.13
C ARG A 193 17.56 -0.76 7.21
N ALA A 194 16.75 -1.39 6.34
CA ALA A 194 15.86 -0.66 5.44
C ALA A 194 14.84 0.19 6.21
N ALA A 195 14.23 -0.35 7.28
CA ALA A 195 13.28 0.38 8.11
C ALA A 195 13.92 1.59 8.82
N ALA A 196 15.15 1.45 9.31
CA ALA A 196 15.89 2.54 9.93
C ALA A 196 16.23 3.64 8.91
N THR A 197 16.75 3.28 7.73
CA THR A 197 17.03 4.25 6.67
C THR A 197 15.76 4.93 6.17
N ALA A 198 14.67 4.18 5.99
CA ALA A 198 13.40 4.76 5.57
C ALA A 198 12.86 5.75 6.62
N LEU A 199 12.99 5.45 7.92
CA LEU A 199 12.55 6.31 9.02
C LEU A 199 13.22 7.70 8.98
N GLU A 200 14.50 7.78 8.65
CA GLU A 200 15.23 9.06 8.52
C GLU A 200 14.70 9.92 7.36
N LEU A 201 14.15 9.28 6.34
CA LEU A 201 13.63 9.91 5.13
C LEU A 201 12.15 10.28 5.22
N ILE A 202 11.42 9.76 6.22
CA ILE A 202 9.99 10.05 6.41
C ILE A 202 9.78 11.54 6.69
N ARG A 203 8.76 12.11 6.05
CA ARG A 203 8.26 13.45 6.28
C ARG A 203 6.74 13.38 6.45
N PRO A 204 6.22 13.68 7.66
CA PRO A 204 4.77 13.77 7.85
C PRO A 204 4.18 14.79 6.86
N GLY A 205 3.18 14.36 6.10
CA GLY A 205 2.45 15.23 5.19
C GLY A 205 2.40 14.76 3.75
N ALA A 206 3.27 13.85 3.26
CA ALA A 206 3.10 13.30 1.92
C ALA A 206 1.81 12.46 1.84
N GLU A 207 0.93 12.79 0.90
CA GLU A 207 -0.42 12.19 0.83
C GLU A 207 -0.46 10.98 -0.11
N SER A 208 0.53 10.88 -1.00
CA SER A 208 0.66 9.77 -1.95
C SER A 208 2.10 9.27 -2.11
N ARG A 209 2.24 8.01 -2.52
CA ARG A 209 3.56 7.42 -2.83
C ARG A 209 4.33 8.20 -3.89
N PRO A 210 3.73 8.62 -5.02
CA PRO A 210 4.48 9.40 -6.01
C PRO A 210 5.04 10.72 -5.48
N GLU A 211 4.34 11.42 -4.58
CA GLU A 211 4.86 12.63 -3.93
C GLU A 211 6.12 12.33 -3.10
N THR A 212 6.08 11.29 -2.27
CA THR A 212 7.26 10.84 -1.51
C THR A 212 8.42 10.52 -2.44
N LEU A 213 8.16 9.73 -3.49
CA LEU A 213 9.21 9.33 -4.44
C LEU A 213 9.79 10.54 -5.19
N LEU A 214 8.95 11.48 -5.61
CA LEU A 214 9.38 12.71 -6.27
C LEU A 214 10.25 13.55 -5.34
N ARG A 215 9.86 13.73 -4.08
CA ARG A 215 10.68 14.41 -3.06
C ARG A 215 12.05 13.77 -2.93
N LEU A 216 12.09 12.46 -2.72
CA LEU A 216 13.35 11.73 -2.53
C LEU A 216 14.24 11.82 -3.77
N HIS A 217 13.66 11.76 -4.96
CA HIS A 217 14.38 11.91 -6.22
C HIS A 217 15.01 13.30 -6.38
N LEU A 218 14.25 14.37 -6.08
CA LEU A 218 14.75 15.75 -6.17
C LEU A 218 15.89 16.00 -5.18
N VAL A 219 15.75 15.51 -3.93
CA VAL A 219 16.79 15.62 -2.90
C VAL A 219 18.04 14.83 -3.29
N ALA A 220 17.88 13.59 -3.77
CA ALA A 220 19.00 12.77 -4.23
C ALA A 220 19.74 13.40 -5.41
N ALA A 221 19.07 14.23 -6.22
CA ALA A 221 19.68 14.99 -7.31
C ALA A 221 20.35 16.30 -6.88
N GLY A 222 20.51 16.52 -5.57
CA GLY A 222 21.19 17.68 -4.99
C GLY A 222 20.37 18.98 -5.03
N LEU A 223 19.04 18.89 -5.15
CA LEU A 223 18.16 20.03 -4.93
C LEU A 223 17.89 20.20 -3.43
N PRO A 224 17.53 21.40 -2.96
CA PRO A 224 17.05 21.58 -1.60
C PRO A 224 15.87 20.64 -1.31
N GLU A 225 15.67 20.28 -0.05
CA GLU A 225 14.50 19.50 0.34
C GLU A 225 13.26 20.40 0.37
N PRO A 226 12.19 20.08 -0.40
CA PRO A 226 10.94 20.83 -0.35
C PRO A 226 10.14 20.49 0.90
N THR A 227 9.34 21.45 1.37
CA THR A 227 8.31 21.16 2.37
C THR A 227 7.12 20.47 1.71
N VAL A 228 6.49 19.51 2.40
CA VAL A 228 5.45 18.65 1.82
C VAL A 228 4.05 19.13 2.19
N ASN A 229 3.13 19.12 1.22
CA ASN A 229 1.70 19.43 1.35
C ASN A 229 1.40 20.67 2.20
N ARG A 230 2.10 21.76 1.88
CA ARG A 230 2.08 23.01 2.65
C ARG A 230 1.02 23.96 2.11
N ASP A 231 0.28 24.59 3.03
CA ASP A 231 -0.64 25.68 2.70
C ASP A 231 0.14 26.94 2.34
N ILE A 232 -0.25 27.55 1.23
CA ILE A 232 0.30 28.79 0.72
C ILE A 232 -0.70 29.89 1.03
N THR A 233 -0.24 30.93 1.71
CA THR A 233 -1.04 32.09 2.07
C THR A 233 -0.45 33.36 1.49
N THR A 234 -1.29 34.37 1.25
CA THR A 234 -0.84 35.73 0.95
C THR A 234 -0.26 36.41 2.21
N GLY A 235 0.34 37.60 2.05
CA GLY A 235 0.94 38.35 3.16
C GLY A 235 -0.05 38.78 4.25
N ASP A 236 -1.34 38.90 3.91
CA ASP A 236 -2.47 39.14 4.81
C ASP A 236 -3.09 37.84 5.38
N GLY A 237 -2.48 36.68 5.14
CA GLY A 237 -2.87 35.39 5.72
C GLY A 237 -4.00 34.65 4.98
N ARG A 238 -4.50 35.16 3.86
CA ARG A 238 -5.54 34.49 3.07
C ARG A 238 -4.98 33.27 2.35
N PHE A 239 -5.68 32.15 2.46
CA PHE A 239 -5.33 30.91 1.75
C PHE A 239 -5.38 31.09 0.23
N VAL A 240 -4.32 30.64 -0.45
CA VAL A 240 -4.18 30.68 -1.91
C VAL A 240 -4.42 29.29 -2.48
N ALA A 241 -3.59 28.33 -2.05
CA ALA A 241 -3.65 26.93 -2.44
C ALA A 241 -2.83 26.09 -1.46
N ARG A 242 -2.89 24.77 -1.62
CA ARG A 242 -1.97 23.81 -1.00
C ARG A 242 -1.15 23.18 -2.11
N GLY A 243 0.16 23.08 -1.93
CA GLY A 243 1.07 22.49 -2.91
C GLY A 243 1.78 21.26 -2.36
N ASP A 244 1.99 20.26 -3.22
CA ASP A 244 2.55 18.96 -2.82
C ASP A 244 3.99 19.10 -2.34
N LEU A 245 4.87 19.70 -3.14
CA LEU A 245 6.27 19.96 -2.80
C LEU A 245 6.58 21.44 -2.98
N VAL A 246 6.80 22.13 -1.86
CA VAL A 246 6.88 23.60 -1.80
C VAL A 246 8.28 24.06 -1.43
N TYR A 247 8.88 24.83 -2.34
CA TYR A 247 10.13 25.54 -2.19
C TYR A 247 9.85 27.00 -1.83
N GLN A 248 9.45 27.22 -0.58
CA GLN A 248 8.93 28.52 -0.12
C GLN A 248 9.90 29.71 -0.33
N PRO A 249 11.22 29.60 -0.07
CA PRO A 249 12.15 30.72 -0.28
C PRO A 249 12.22 31.20 -1.74
N TRP A 250 11.92 30.30 -2.67
CA TRP A 250 12.02 30.53 -4.12
C TRP A 250 10.67 30.62 -4.81
N ARG A 251 9.56 30.52 -4.06
CA ARG A 251 8.20 30.50 -4.59
C ARG A 251 8.02 29.50 -5.74
N VAL A 252 8.62 28.32 -5.63
CA VAL A 252 8.45 27.21 -6.58
C VAL A 252 7.59 26.12 -5.94
N ILE A 253 6.64 25.57 -6.70
CA ILE A 253 5.83 24.41 -6.30
C ILE A 253 6.03 23.33 -7.35
N VAL A 254 6.21 22.10 -6.90
CA VAL A 254 6.18 20.92 -7.76
C VAL A 254 4.96 20.10 -7.39
N GLU A 255 4.07 19.88 -8.35
CA GLU A 255 2.80 19.15 -8.16
C GLU A 255 2.82 17.86 -8.94
N TYR A 256 2.47 16.77 -8.27
CA TYR A 256 2.29 15.48 -8.91
C TYR A 256 0.87 15.35 -9.45
N ASP A 257 0.74 15.30 -10.77
CA ASP A 257 -0.55 15.15 -11.45
C ASP A 257 -0.80 13.67 -11.77
N GLY A 258 -1.64 13.02 -10.96
CA GLY A 258 -2.12 11.66 -11.23
C GLY A 258 -3.12 11.61 -12.39
N ASP A 259 -3.13 10.52 -13.15
CA ASP A 259 -4.02 10.37 -14.33
C ASP A 259 -5.53 10.45 -14.01
N HIS A 260 -5.92 10.36 -12.73
CA HIS A 260 -7.30 10.40 -12.26
C HIS A 260 -7.96 11.79 -12.29
N HIS A 261 -7.22 12.88 -12.48
CA HIS A 261 -7.78 14.25 -12.44
C HIS A 261 -8.52 14.68 -13.72
N ARG A 262 -8.46 13.90 -14.81
CA ARG A 262 -8.91 14.37 -16.14
C ARG A 262 -10.40 14.18 -16.44
N VAL A 263 -11.15 13.51 -15.56
CA VAL A 263 -12.50 13.01 -15.88
C VAL A 263 -13.63 13.86 -15.26
N ASP A 264 -13.33 14.71 -14.29
CA ASP A 264 -14.31 15.59 -13.64
C ASP A 264 -14.14 17.05 -14.08
N ARG A 265 -15.15 17.59 -14.76
CA ARG A 265 -15.17 18.96 -15.25
C ARG A 265 -15.13 20.00 -14.12
N GLY A 266 -15.78 19.72 -12.98
CA GLY A 266 -15.79 20.64 -11.83
C GLY A 266 -14.41 20.73 -11.17
N GLN A 267 -13.73 19.59 -11.04
CA GLN A 267 -12.35 19.54 -10.57
C GLN A 267 -11.40 20.30 -11.51
N TRP A 268 -11.57 20.14 -12.82
CA TRP A 268 -10.77 20.83 -13.82
C TRP A 268 -10.91 22.36 -13.76
N GLU A 269 -12.14 22.87 -13.66
CA GLU A 269 -12.40 24.31 -13.51
C GLU A 269 -11.79 24.86 -12.20
N SER A 270 -11.91 24.11 -11.09
CA SER A 270 -11.28 24.47 -9.82
C SER A 270 -9.75 24.51 -9.91
N ASP A 271 -9.13 23.57 -10.64
CA ASP A 271 -7.68 23.52 -10.82
C ASP A 271 -7.14 24.69 -11.63
N ILE A 272 -7.89 25.16 -12.65
CA ILE A 272 -7.54 26.37 -13.40
C ILE A 272 -7.52 27.59 -12.47
N VAL A 273 -8.60 27.80 -11.72
CA VAL A 273 -8.70 28.95 -10.79
C VAL A 273 -7.61 28.88 -9.72
N ARG A 274 -7.29 27.68 -9.24
CA ARG A 274 -6.19 27.45 -8.28
C ARG A 274 -4.84 27.86 -8.88
N GLN A 275 -4.56 27.45 -10.12
CA GLN A 275 -3.32 27.79 -10.82
C GLN A 275 -3.21 29.30 -11.07
N GLU A 276 -4.29 29.97 -11.49
CA GLU A 276 -4.31 31.42 -11.70
C GLU A 276 -3.97 32.19 -10.42
N ARG A 277 -4.49 31.75 -9.27
CA ARG A 277 -4.19 32.36 -7.96
C ARG A 277 -2.72 32.20 -7.58
N LEU A 278 -2.13 31.04 -7.83
CA LEU A 278 -0.70 30.79 -7.57
C LEU A 278 0.17 31.69 -8.44
N VAL A 279 -0.14 31.79 -9.73
CA VAL A 279 0.58 32.66 -10.68
C VAL A 279 0.45 34.13 -10.28
N ALA A 280 -0.77 34.60 -9.97
CA ALA A 280 -0.99 35.97 -9.49
C ALA A 280 -0.25 36.26 -8.17
N ALA A 281 -0.10 35.23 -7.33
CA ALA A 281 0.72 35.26 -6.13
C ALA A 281 2.21 34.96 -6.41
N GLY A 282 2.70 35.13 -7.64
CA GLY A 282 4.13 35.05 -7.98
C GLY A 282 4.78 33.69 -7.80
N TRP A 283 4.00 32.61 -7.77
CA TRP A 283 4.51 31.25 -7.68
C TRP A 283 4.76 30.64 -9.05
N THR A 284 5.89 29.93 -9.19
CA THR A 284 6.17 29.08 -10.34
C THR A 284 5.69 27.67 -10.03
N VAL A 285 4.71 27.17 -10.79
CA VAL A 285 4.13 25.83 -10.61
C VAL A 285 4.67 24.88 -11.67
N ILE A 286 5.27 23.77 -11.24
CA ILE A 286 5.81 22.72 -12.09
C ILE A 286 4.96 21.47 -11.93
N ARG A 287 4.16 21.15 -12.95
CA ARG A 287 3.39 19.91 -12.97
C ARG A 287 4.26 18.74 -13.42
N VAL A 288 4.10 17.62 -12.74
CA VAL A 288 4.84 16.37 -12.94
C VAL A 288 3.83 15.24 -13.07
N THR A 289 3.67 14.71 -14.27
CA THR A 289 2.81 13.54 -14.52
C THR A 289 3.57 12.25 -14.26
N ALA A 290 2.83 11.15 -14.02
CA ALA A 290 3.40 9.81 -13.95
C ALA A 290 4.31 9.48 -15.15
N ARG A 291 3.85 9.79 -16.37
CA ARG A 291 4.62 9.60 -17.61
C ARG A 291 5.94 10.37 -17.58
N SER A 292 5.92 11.62 -17.14
CA SER A 292 7.15 12.43 -17.07
C SER A 292 8.10 11.93 -15.97
N PHE A 293 7.58 11.59 -14.80
CA PHE A 293 8.41 11.21 -13.66
C PHE A 293 9.04 9.83 -13.83
N PHE A 294 8.27 8.83 -14.20
CA PHE A 294 8.78 7.47 -14.36
C PHE A 294 9.45 7.25 -15.73
N GLY A 295 9.19 8.10 -16.71
CA GLY A 295 9.80 8.03 -18.06
C GLY A 295 11.06 8.87 -18.24
N ASP A 296 11.08 10.11 -17.70
CA ASP A 296 12.23 11.03 -17.78
C ASP A 296 12.43 11.80 -16.45
N PRO A 297 12.85 11.09 -15.38
CA PRO A 297 13.09 11.70 -14.08
C PRO A 297 14.18 12.78 -14.12
N THR A 298 15.16 12.68 -15.02
CA THR A 298 16.23 13.68 -15.19
C THR A 298 15.68 14.98 -15.78
N GLY A 299 14.81 14.91 -16.78
CA GLY A 299 14.13 16.08 -17.33
C GLY A 299 13.23 16.78 -16.31
N VAL A 300 12.56 16.01 -15.44
CA VAL A 300 11.82 16.57 -14.30
C VAL A 300 12.76 17.35 -13.37
N THR A 301 13.87 16.75 -12.95
CA THR A 301 14.89 17.44 -12.13
C THR A 301 15.43 18.69 -12.82
N GLY A 302 15.69 18.63 -14.13
CA GLY A 302 16.18 19.77 -14.91
C GLY A 302 15.22 20.96 -14.87
N ARG A 303 13.92 20.72 -15.04
CA ARG A 303 12.89 21.77 -14.95
C ARG A 303 12.81 22.39 -13.55
N VAL A 304 12.85 21.56 -12.51
CA VAL A 304 12.82 22.05 -11.12
C VAL A 304 14.07 22.86 -10.80
N ARG A 305 15.25 22.35 -11.18
CA ARG A 305 16.53 23.06 -11.03
C ARG A 305 16.51 24.42 -11.72
N GLN A 306 16.05 24.48 -12.98
CA GLN A 306 15.96 25.73 -13.74
C GLN A 306 15.04 26.75 -13.06
N ALA A 307 13.87 26.32 -12.58
CA ALA A 307 12.96 27.22 -11.87
C ALA A 307 13.56 27.75 -10.56
N LEU A 308 14.24 26.90 -9.80
CA LEU A 308 14.93 27.29 -8.57
C LEU A 308 16.05 28.31 -8.85
N LEU A 309 16.90 28.05 -9.85
CA LEU A 309 17.97 28.97 -10.24
C LEU A 309 17.42 30.33 -10.70
N ALA A 310 16.37 30.32 -11.55
CA ALA A 310 15.70 31.54 -12.00
C ALA A 310 15.06 32.33 -10.85
N SER A 311 14.74 31.65 -9.76
CA SER A 311 14.14 32.24 -8.55
C SER A 311 15.18 32.61 -7.48
N GLY A 312 16.48 32.49 -7.77
CA GLY A 312 17.57 32.92 -6.90
C GLY A 312 18.16 31.84 -5.99
N TRP A 313 17.94 30.55 -6.27
CA TRP A 313 18.66 29.48 -5.58
C TRP A 313 20.11 29.39 -6.08
N THR A 314 21.06 29.30 -5.15
CA THR A 314 22.48 29.06 -5.42
C THR A 314 22.88 27.70 -4.83
N PRO A 315 23.29 26.72 -5.67
CA PRO A 315 23.71 25.38 -5.24
C PRO A 315 24.99 25.35 -4.40
#